data_AF-A0A8S4QL87-F1
#
_entry.id   AF-A0A8S4QL87-F1
#
_cell.length_a   1.000
_cell.length_b   1.000
_cell.length_c   1.000
_cell.angle_alpha   90.00
_cell.angle_beta   90.00
_cell.angle_gamma   90.00
#
_symmetry.space_group_name_H-M   'P 1'
#
loop_
_entity.id
_entity.type
_entity.pdbx_description
1 polymer ?
#
loop_
_entity_poly.entity_id
_entity_poly.type
_entity_poly.pdbx_seq_one_letter_code
_entity_poly.pdbx_strand_id
1 'polypeptide(L)' 'LTIVAETGVNPNVRRHVFCQGVLNGGLNEWQFLYLRRLASNNQADQSAMLRSLGCTTNEQAVQA' A
#
# COMPACT_ATOMS: atom_id res chain seq x y z
N LEU A 1 8.53 15.98 -16.75
CA LEU A 1 9.07 14.95 -15.84
C LEU A 1 9.20 15.58 -14.46
N THR A 2 8.13 15.52 -13.65
CA THR A 2 8.23 15.96 -12.26
C THR A 2 8.70 14.75 -11.47
N ILE A 3 10.00 14.70 -11.19
CA ILE A 3 10.53 13.79 -10.17
C ILE A 3 10.06 14.37 -8.84
N VAL A 4 8.83 14.04 -8.43
CA VAL A 4 8.54 14.04 -7.00
C VAL A 4 9.47 12.99 -6.42
N ALA A 5 10.49 13.43 -5.70
CA ALA A 5 11.14 12.53 -4.76
C ALA A 5 10.04 12.11 -3.79
N GLU A 6 9.43 10.94 -4.03
CA GLU A 6 8.52 10.33 -3.07
C GLU A 6 9.33 10.20 -1.78
N THR A 7 9.11 11.10 -0.82
CA THR A 7 9.59 10.92 0.53
C THR A 7 8.89 9.68 1.06
N GLY A 8 9.57 8.53 0.95
CA GLY A 8 9.04 7.25 1.37
C GLY A 8 8.61 7.32 2.84
N VAL A 9 7.52 6.64 3.16
CA VAL A 9 7.07 6.54 4.55
C VAL A 9 8.16 5.88 5.38
N ASN A 10 8.49 6.48 6.54
CA ASN A 10 9.48 5.92 7.46
C ASN A 10 9.17 4.42 7.74
N PRO A 11 10.13 3.50 7.57
CA PRO A 11 9.90 2.07 7.71
C PRO A 11 9.27 1.63 9.03
N ASN A 12 9.51 2.38 10.12
CA ASN A 12 9.00 2.06 11.44
C ASN A 12 7.48 2.30 11.56
N VAL A 13 6.92 3.22 10.76
CA VAL A 13 5.49 3.59 10.79
C VAL A 13 4.73 3.17 9.54
N ARG A 14 5.44 2.70 8.50
CA ARG A 14 4.85 2.42 7.17
C ARG A 14 3.64 1.51 7.18
N ARG A 15 3.65 0.46 8.02
CA ARG A 15 2.54 -0.50 8.08
C ARG A 15 1.27 0.18 8.59
N HIS A 16 1.39 1.06 9.58
CA HIS A 16 0.24 1.81 10.09
C HIS A 16 -0.26 2.80 9.02
N VAL A 17 0.64 3.55 8.39
CA VAL A 17 0.28 4.53 7.35
C VAL A 17 -0.38 3.85 6.15
N PHE A 18 0.16 2.74 5.65
CA PHE A 18 -0.42 1.99 4.53
C PHE A 18 -1.79 1.42 4.89
N CYS A 19 -1.92 0.82 6.08
CA CYS A 19 -3.19 0.28 6.54
C CYS A 19 -4.25 1.37 6.66
N GLN A 20 -3.92 2.53 7.26
CA GLN A 20 -4.86 3.65 7.35
C GLN A 20 -5.20 4.25 5.98
N GLY A 21 -4.24 4.35 5.06
CA GLY A 21 -4.48 4.83 3.71
C GLY A 21 -5.42 3.92 2.91
N VAL A 22 -5.26 2.61 3.03
CA VAL A 22 -6.12 1.62 2.36
C VAL A 22 -7.48 1.48 3.06
N LEU A 23 -7.52 1.57 4.39
CA LEU A 23 -8.76 1.48 5.19
C LEU A 23 -9.70 2.66 4.89
N ASN A 24 -9.15 3.87 4.81
CA ASN A 24 -9.93 5.09 4.53
C ASN A 24 -10.01 5.42 3.03
N GLY A 25 -9.31 4.65 2.20
CA GLY A 25 -9.28 4.79 0.74
C GLY A 25 -10.28 3.88 0.04
N GLY A 26 -10.30 3.98 -1.29
CA GLY A 26 -11.10 3.13 -2.16
C GLY A 26 -10.27 2.10 -2.91
N LEU A 27 -10.84 1.59 -4.00
CA LEU A 27 -10.16 0.64 -4.89
C LEU A 27 -8.87 1.23 -5.48
N ASN A 28 -8.82 2.53 -5.74
CA ASN A 28 -7.64 3.20 -6.32
C ASN A 28 -6.44 3.15 -5.38
N GLU A 29 -6.62 3.49 -4.11
CA GLU A 29 -5.55 3.46 -3.09
C GLU A 29 -5.08 2.02 -2.84
N TRP A 30 -6.03 1.08 -2.82
CA TRP A 30 -5.70 -0.35 -2.73
C TRP A 30 -4.87 -0.81 -3.93
N GLN A 31 -5.31 -0.48 -5.15
CA GLN A 31 -4.63 -0.90 -6.38
C GLN A 31 -3.26 -0.25 -6.52
N PHE A 32 -3.11 1.01 -6.10
CA PHE A 32 -1.81 1.67 -6.01
C PHE A 32 -0.85 0.89 -5.11
N LEU A 33 -1.27 0.53 -3.89
CA LEU A 33 -0.43 -0.21 -2.96
C LEU A 33 -0.14 -1.64 -3.46
N TYR A 34 -1.11 -2.27 -4.13
CA TYR A 34 -0.96 -3.59 -4.74
C TYR A 34 0.09 -3.58 -5.86
N LEU A 35 0.03 -2.63 -6.78
CA LEU A 35 1.01 -2.47 -7.85
C LEU A 35 2.40 -2.15 -7.29
N ARG A 36 2.48 -1.31 -6.25
CA ARG A 36 3.74 -1.02 -5.55
C ARG A 36 4.33 -2.26 -4.90
N ARG A 37 3.50 -3.15 -4.34
CA ARG A 37 3.94 -4.44 -3.81
C ARG A 37 4.55 -5.31 -4.90
N LEU A 38 3.88 -5.43 -6.05
CA LEU A 38 4.35 -6.25 -7.18
C LEU A 38 5.66 -5.72 -7.78
N ALA A 39 5.84 -4.40 -7.82
CA ALA A 39 7.05 -3.77 -8.31
C ALA A 39 8.23 -3.80 -7.31
N SER A 40 7.99 -4.13 -6.04
CA SER A 40 9.03 -4.11 -5.02
C SER A 40 9.94 -5.33 -5.14
N ASN A 41 11.26 -5.12 -5.05
CA ASN A 41 12.27 -6.17 -4.94
C ASN A 41 12.68 -6.44 -3.47
N ASN A 42 12.02 -5.81 -2.50
CA ASN A 42 12.32 -5.95 -1.08
C ASN A 42 11.23 -6.78 -0.39
N GLN A 43 11.60 -7.97 0.09
CA GLN A 43 10.66 -8.90 0.73
C GLN A 43 9.98 -8.31 1.98
N ALA A 44 10.68 -7.51 2.77
CA ALA A 44 10.12 -6.87 3.96
C ALA A 44 9.08 -5.81 3.59
N ASP A 45 9.29 -5.10 2.49
CA ASP A 45 8.37 -4.10 1.96
C ASP A 45 7.13 -4.78 1.37
N GLN A 46 7.33 -5.81 0.56
CA GLN A 46 6.23 -6.64 0.03
C GLN A 46 5.35 -7.18 1.17
N SER A 47 5.97 -7.70 2.22
CA SER A 47 5.26 -8.25 3.39
C SER A 47 4.53 -7.18 4.19
N ALA A 48 5.05 -5.95 4.26
CA ALA A 48 4.38 -4.83 4.91
C ALA A 48 3.17 -4.36 4.10
N MET A 49 3.31 -4.25 2.78
CA MET A 49 2.23 -3.86 1.87
C MET A 49 1.12 -4.92 1.84
N LEU A 50 1.47 -6.21 1.72
CA LEU A 50 0.50 -7.30 1.74
C LEU A 50 -0.39 -7.27 2.98
N ARG A 51 0.21 -7.11 4.17
CA ARG A 51 -0.57 -7.01 5.42
C ARG A 51 -1.46 -5.77 5.46
N SER A 52 -1.04 -4.69 4.81
CA SER A 52 -1.79 -3.43 4.77
C SER A 52 -2.95 -3.45 3.78
N LEU A 53 -2.82 -4.20 2.68
CA LEU A 53 -3.91 -4.42 1.70
C LEU A 53 -5.13 -5.09 2.35
N GLY A 54 -4.92 -5.94 3.35
CA GLY A 54 -5.99 -6.57 4.13
C GLY A 54 -6.77 -5.60 5.02
N CYS A 55 -6.36 -4.35 5.16
CA CYS A 55 -7.10 -3.34 5.92
C CYS A 55 -8.26 -2.70 5.13
N THR A 56 -8.41 -3.02 3.84
CA THR A 56 -9.49 -2.43 3.02
C THR A 56 -10.87 -2.89 3.47
N THR A 57 -11.84 -2.01 3.37
CA THR A 57 -13.28 -2.34 3.47
C THR A 57 -13.97 -2.30 2.11
N ASN A 58 -13.22 -2.08 1.02
CA ASN A 58 -13.78 -2.01 -0.32
C ASN A 58 -14.07 -3.42 -0.86
N GLU A 59 -15.33 -3.71 -1.18
CA GLU A 59 -15.77 -5.04 -1.62
C GLU A 59 -15.08 -5.50 -2.91
N GLN A 60 -14.80 -4.59 -3.85
CA GLN A 60 -14.12 -4.94 -5.10
C GLN A 60 -12.68 -5.34 -4.85
N ALA A 61 -12.00 -4.70 -3.89
CA ALA A 61 -10.64 -5.02 -3.50
C ALA A 61 -10.54 -6.35 -2.73
N VAL A 62 -11.60 -6.75 -2.01
CA VAL A 62 -11.65 -8.03 -1.28
C VAL A 62 -11.76 -9.24 -2.22
N GLN A 63 -12.39 -9.06 -3.39
CA GLN A 63 -12.59 -10.13 -4.37
C GLN A 63 -11.43 -10.29 -5.37
N ALA A 64 -10.38 -9.46 -5.26
CA ALA A 64 -9.28 -9.36 -6.21
C ALA A 64 -8.16 -10.40 -5.98
#